data_AF-A0A4R6J6X1-F1
#
_entry.id   AF-A0A4R6J6X1-F1
#
_cell.length_a   1.000
_cell.length_b   1.000
_cell.length_c   1.000
_cell.angle_alpha   90.00
_cell.angle_beta   90.00
_cell.angle_gamma   90.00
#
_symmetry.space_group_name_H-M   'P 1'
#
loop_
_entity.id
_entity.type
_entity.pdbx_description
1 polymer ?
#
loop_
_entity_poly.entity_id
_entity_poly.type
_entity_poly.pdbx_seq_one_letter_code
_entity_poly.pdbx_strand_id
1 'polypeptide(L)'
;MEDGLGRLSLTFTHVAPRSAMQYEVAVPLDVTAQQVAQLLVNAFERAHPEAHGKTRSPHAVPEEYDMIRVGGALVKREQAIDWAREYLTGPAAWAYPAYDAYQARSGPYVIEDADLLAPVLLNVNRLTLKAYYGLQDQRDRLQDLLATIPHDAELISAEDDDLEAIRMLFGVLDDPGIPNVRGTILAKILHRKRPGFIPLYDEYVRRCYQDGERAPVPPRGRPWGEFFVALAMAMRDDLIDQYDTWSEIADLAIDPPISLLRALDIVAWRAGGGSSTVEEPDASAT
;
A
#
# COMPACT_ATOMS: atom_id res chain seq x y z
N MET A 1 30.21 -38.99 -16.95
CA MET A 1 29.42 -37.94 -17.64
C MET A 1 28.24 -38.64 -18.28
N GLU A 2 27.19 -38.89 -17.50
CA GLU A 2 25.93 -39.56 -17.86
C GLU A 2 24.95 -39.04 -16.78
N ASP A 3 23.87 -38.29 -17.00
CA ASP A 3 23.11 -37.86 -18.16
C ASP A 3 22.93 -36.33 -18.08
N GLY A 4 22.80 -35.63 -19.20
CA GLY A 4 22.70 -34.16 -19.30
C GLY A 4 21.45 -33.50 -18.69
N LEU A 5 20.87 -34.06 -17.63
CA LEU A 5 19.74 -33.52 -16.89
C LEU A 5 20.26 -32.67 -15.71
N GLY A 6 20.26 -31.35 -15.86
CA GLY A 6 20.41 -30.46 -14.71
C GLY A 6 19.22 -30.65 -13.77
N ARG A 7 19.50 -30.86 -12.49
CA ARG A 7 18.48 -30.96 -11.44
C ARG A 7 18.35 -29.60 -10.75
N LEU A 8 17.13 -29.06 -10.76
CA LEU A 8 16.76 -27.94 -9.90
C LEU A 8 16.11 -28.54 -8.64
N SER A 9 16.76 -28.42 -7.47
CA SER A 9 16.15 -28.78 -6.19
C SER A 9 15.68 -27.50 -5.51
N LEU A 10 14.36 -27.35 -5.34
CA LEU A 10 13.74 -26.24 -4.63
C LEU A 10 13.30 -26.75 -3.25
N THR A 11 13.73 -26.09 -2.18
CA THR A 11 13.31 -26.42 -0.81
C THR A 11 12.34 -25.35 -0.32
N PHE A 12 11.13 -25.77 0.05
CA PHE A 12 10.13 -24.90 0.64
C PHE A 12 9.96 -25.25 2.11
N THR A 13 9.94 -24.24 2.97
CA THR A 13 9.64 -24.40 4.39
C THR A 13 8.28 -23.79 4.65
N HIS A 14 7.27 -24.63 4.81
CA HIS A 14 5.93 -24.17 5.17
C HIS A 14 5.88 -23.92 6.69
N VAL A 15 5.71 -22.67 7.12
CA VAL A 15 5.58 -22.32 8.55
C VAL A 15 4.09 -22.36 8.91
N ALA A 16 3.57 -23.56 9.13
CA ALA A 16 2.31 -23.77 9.84
C ALA A 16 2.60 -24.44 11.21
N PRO A 17 1.71 -24.35 12.21
CA PRO A 17 2.02 -24.71 13.60
C PRO A 17 2.37 -26.18 13.85
N ARG A 18 2.25 -27.06 12.84
CA ARG A 18 2.57 -28.48 12.94
C ARG A 18 3.20 -29.00 11.65
N SER A 19 4.53 -29.23 11.74
CA SER A 19 5.41 -29.93 10.80
C SER A 19 5.90 -29.17 9.57
N ALA A 20 7.22 -29.02 9.46
CA ALA A 20 7.90 -28.66 8.22
C ALA A 20 7.92 -29.88 7.28
N MET A 21 7.43 -29.70 6.05
CA MET A 21 7.53 -30.71 4.99
C MET A 21 8.48 -30.22 3.91
N GLN A 22 9.32 -31.12 3.41
CA GLN A 22 10.27 -30.86 2.35
C GLN A 22 9.80 -31.56 1.08
N TYR A 23 9.62 -30.79 0.01
CA TYR A 23 9.22 -31.31 -1.31
C TYR A 23 10.42 -31.20 -2.24
N GLU A 24 10.75 -32.30 -2.93
CA GLU A 24 11.77 -32.30 -3.98
C GLU A 24 11.09 -32.60 -5.32
N VAL A 25 11.23 -31.68 -6.28
CA VAL A 25 10.67 -31.82 -7.63
C VAL A 25 11.82 -31.78 -8.62
N ALA A 26 12.12 -32.91 -9.26
CA ALA A 26 13.09 -32.96 -10.33
C ALA A 26 12.42 -32.57 -11.66
N VAL A 27 12.88 -31.47 -12.26
CA VAL A 27 12.42 -30.98 -13.57
C VAL A 27 13.57 -30.95 -14.57
N PRO A 28 13.32 -31.27 -15.86
CA PRO A 28 14.29 -31.07 -16.94
C PRO A 28 14.75 -29.61 -17.08
N LEU A 29 15.91 -29.34 -17.69
CA LEU A 29 16.45 -27.98 -17.85
C LEU A 29 15.69 -27.09 -18.87
N ASP A 30 14.78 -27.66 -19.65
CA ASP A 30 14.08 -27.02 -20.77
C ASP A 30 12.64 -26.60 -20.46
N VAL A 31 12.22 -26.63 -19.19
CA VAL A 31 10.87 -26.15 -18.80
C VAL A 31 10.82 -24.63 -18.63
N THR A 32 9.74 -24.03 -19.12
CA THR A 32 9.45 -22.61 -18.89
C THR A 32 8.99 -22.37 -17.45
N ALA A 33 9.11 -21.14 -16.95
CA ALA A 33 8.62 -20.76 -15.61
C ALA A 33 7.14 -21.14 -15.39
N GLN A 34 6.31 -21.06 -16.44
CA GLN A 34 4.90 -21.43 -16.42
C GLN A 34 4.70 -22.95 -16.25
N GLN A 35 5.55 -23.77 -16.87
CA GLN A 35 5.52 -25.22 -16.70
C GLN A 35 6.00 -25.64 -15.31
N VAL A 36 6.99 -24.94 -14.75
CA VAL A 36 7.42 -25.13 -13.35
C VAL A 36 6.28 -24.77 -12.39
N ALA A 37 5.60 -23.63 -12.58
CA ALA A 37 4.45 -23.24 -11.77
C ALA A 37 3.32 -24.30 -11.83
N GLN A 38 2.99 -24.80 -13.02
CA GLN A 38 1.97 -25.83 -13.16
C GLN A 38 2.36 -27.16 -12.49
N LEU A 39 3.64 -27.55 -12.57
CA LEU A 39 4.14 -28.75 -11.89
C LEU A 39 4.08 -28.61 -10.37
N LEU A 40 4.34 -27.41 -9.85
CA LEU A 40 4.22 -27.10 -8.42
C LEU A 40 2.77 -27.17 -7.94
N VAL A 41 1.83 -26.58 -8.68
CA VAL A 41 0.39 -26.68 -8.39
C VAL A 41 -0.05 -28.14 -8.37
N ASN A 42 0.31 -28.91 -9.39
CA ASN A 42 -0.06 -30.33 -9.50
C ASN A 42 0.60 -31.21 -8.41
N ALA A 43 1.77 -30.83 -7.89
CA ALA A 43 2.43 -31.54 -6.79
C ALA A 43 1.77 -31.21 -5.45
N PHE A 44 1.40 -29.95 -5.24
CA PHE A 44 0.67 -29.49 -4.06
C PHE A 44 -0.71 -30.14 -3.95
N GLU A 45 -1.48 -30.16 -5.04
CA GLU A 45 -2.81 -30.80 -5.08
C GLU A 45 -2.74 -32.31 -4.79
N ARG A 46 -1.69 -32.99 -5.26
CA ARG A 46 -1.47 -34.42 -4.94
C ARG A 46 -1.12 -34.67 -3.49
N ALA A 47 -0.39 -33.75 -2.86
CA ALA A 47 -0.01 -33.86 -1.45
C ALA A 47 -1.16 -33.50 -0.49
N HIS A 48 -2.12 -32.69 -0.96
CA HIS A 48 -3.25 -32.17 -0.18
C HIS A 48 -4.60 -32.46 -0.86
N PRO A 49 -5.03 -33.73 -0.98
CA PRO A 49 -6.31 -34.08 -1.61
C PRO A 49 -7.54 -33.49 -0.88
N GLU A 50 -7.41 -33.12 0.40
CA GLU A 50 -8.40 -32.34 1.16
C GLU A 50 -8.64 -30.92 0.60
N ALA A 51 -7.69 -30.36 -0.15
CA ALA A 51 -7.87 -29.10 -0.87
C ALA A 51 -8.88 -29.26 -2.03
N HIS A 52 -9.13 -30.48 -2.52
CA HIS A 52 -10.16 -30.75 -3.54
C HIS A 52 -11.59 -30.81 -2.97
N GLY A 53 -11.78 -30.69 -1.65
CA GLY A 53 -13.09 -30.83 -0.98
C GLY A 53 -13.95 -29.57 -0.88
N LYS A 54 -13.50 -28.41 -1.38
CA LYS A 54 -14.33 -27.19 -1.49
C LYS A 54 -14.69 -26.91 -2.95
N THR A 55 -15.22 -27.92 -3.65
CA THR A 55 -16.01 -27.65 -4.85
C THR A 55 -17.25 -26.87 -4.41
N ARG A 56 -17.30 -25.60 -4.85
CA ARG A 56 -18.38 -24.63 -4.67
C ARG A 56 -19.76 -25.29 -4.77
N SER A 57 -20.56 -25.10 -3.73
CA SER A 57 -22.01 -25.24 -3.80
C SER A 57 -22.55 -24.26 -4.85
N PRO A 58 -23.46 -24.62 -5.78
CA PRO A 58 -23.83 -23.78 -6.94
C PRO A 58 -24.68 -22.54 -6.63
N HIS A 59 -24.78 -22.11 -5.37
CA HIS A 59 -25.71 -21.04 -4.96
C HIS A 59 -25.11 -19.96 -4.04
N ALA A 60 -23.80 -19.71 -4.12
CA ALA A 60 -23.23 -18.47 -3.60
C ALA A 60 -23.05 -17.47 -4.75
N VAL A 61 -23.68 -16.31 -4.62
CA VAL A 61 -23.71 -15.21 -5.61
C VAL A 61 -22.26 -14.75 -5.94
N PRO A 62 -21.92 -14.43 -7.20
CA PRO A 62 -20.56 -14.04 -7.62
C PRO A 62 -20.00 -12.73 -7.04
N GLU A 63 -20.79 -11.95 -6.28
CA GLU A 63 -20.50 -10.54 -5.98
C GLU A 63 -19.36 -10.31 -4.97
N GLU A 64 -19.05 -11.26 -4.08
CA GLU A 64 -17.99 -11.05 -3.07
C GLU A 64 -16.56 -11.10 -3.66
N TYR A 65 -16.36 -11.72 -4.82
CA TYR A 65 -15.02 -11.85 -5.44
C TYR A 65 -14.60 -10.61 -6.26
N ASP A 66 -15.48 -9.62 -6.39
CA ASP A 66 -15.22 -8.39 -7.17
C ASP A 66 -15.04 -7.15 -6.29
N MET A 67 -14.98 -7.34 -4.97
CA MET A 67 -14.77 -6.24 -4.03
C MET A 67 -13.32 -6.16 -3.61
N ILE A 68 -12.78 -4.95 -3.60
CA ILE A 68 -11.50 -4.64 -2.98
C ILE A 68 -11.70 -3.96 -1.63
N ARG A 69 -10.83 -4.28 -0.69
CA ARG A 69 -10.75 -3.69 0.65
C ARG A 69 -9.75 -2.54 0.66
N VAL A 70 -10.16 -1.43 1.25
CA VAL A 70 -9.29 -0.28 1.58
C VAL A 70 -9.59 0.14 3.01
N GLY A 71 -8.82 -0.40 3.95
CA GLY A 71 -9.13 -0.36 5.37
C GLY A 71 -10.48 -1.03 5.66
N GLY A 72 -11.41 -0.28 6.23
CA GLY A 72 -12.78 -0.73 6.48
C GLY A 72 -13.74 -0.55 5.29
N ALA A 73 -13.31 0.11 4.21
CA ALA A 73 -14.13 0.33 3.02
C ALA A 73 -14.06 -0.87 2.06
N LEU A 74 -15.18 -1.17 1.40
CA LEU A 74 -15.28 -2.14 0.31
C LEU A 74 -15.71 -1.41 -0.97
N VAL A 75 -14.98 -1.61 -2.06
CA VAL A 75 -15.20 -0.94 -3.35
C VAL A 75 -15.22 -1.99 -4.45
N LYS A 76 -16.06 -1.86 -5.48
CA LYS A 76 -15.96 -2.76 -6.64
C LYS A 76 -14.62 -2.57 -7.35
N ARG A 77 -13.98 -3.64 -7.78
CA ARG A 77 -12.68 -3.62 -8.46
C ARG A 77 -12.70 -2.71 -9.69
N GLU A 78 -13.70 -2.89 -10.55
CA GLU A 78 -13.89 -2.05 -11.75
C GLU A 78 -13.98 -0.57 -11.38
N GLN A 79 -14.75 -0.25 -10.34
CA GLN A 79 -14.92 1.13 -9.85
C GLN A 79 -13.60 1.73 -9.34
N ALA A 80 -12.79 0.95 -8.63
CA ALA A 80 -11.49 1.40 -8.15
C ALA A 80 -10.50 1.68 -9.29
N ILE A 81 -10.50 0.84 -10.32
CA ILE A 81 -9.70 1.04 -11.54
C ILE A 81 -10.16 2.30 -12.27
N ASP A 82 -11.47 2.52 -12.40
CA ASP A 82 -12.01 3.71 -13.05
C ASP A 82 -11.66 4.99 -12.29
N TRP A 83 -11.73 4.97 -10.95
CA TRP A 83 -11.29 6.07 -10.10
C TRP A 83 -9.81 6.40 -10.29
N ALA A 84 -8.96 5.38 -10.32
CA ALA A 84 -7.54 5.58 -10.54
C ALA A 84 -7.25 6.11 -11.95
N ARG A 85 -7.90 5.56 -12.98
CA ARG A 85 -7.80 6.04 -14.35
C ARG A 85 -8.21 7.51 -14.44
N GLU A 86 -9.34 7.89 -13.87
CA GLU A 86 -9.79 9.29 -13.84
C GLU A 86 -8.78 10.20 -13.12
N TYR A 87 -8.19 9.75 -12.01
CA TYR A 87 -7.18 10.53 -11.28
C TYR A 87 -5.89 10.72 -12.09
N LEU A 88 -5.43 9.67 -12.78
CA LEU A 88 -4.15 9.64 -13.49
C LEU A 88 -4.20 10.23 -14.90
N THR A 89 -5.35 10.15 -15.58
CA THR A 89 -5.51 10.61 -16.97
C THR A 89 -6.53 11.73 -17.13
N GLY A 90 -7.23 12.11 -16.06
CA GLY A 90 -8.26 13.14 -16.09
C GLY A 90 -7.71 14.54 -16.42
N PRO A 91 -8.59 15.50 -16.75
CA PRO A 91 -8.19 16.88 -16.94
C PRO A 91 -7.49 17.43 -15.68
N ALA A 92 -6.62 18.43 -15.85
CA ALA A 92 -5.60 18.95 -14.92
C ALA A 92 -6.07 19.50 -13.54
N ALA A 93 -7.07 18.87 -12.91
CA ALA A 93 -7.63 19.17 -11.60
C ALA A 93 -7.09 18.25 -10.49
N TRP A 94 -6.31 17.22 -10.83
CA TRP A 94 -5.77 16.24 -9.89
C TRP A 94 -4.30 16.51 -9.56
N ALA A 95 -3.81 15.91 -8.48
CA ALA A 95 -2.42 16.10 -8.06
C ALA A 95 -1.42 15.31 -8.91
N TYR A 96 -1.87 14.31 -9.67
CA TYR A 96 -1.04 13.63 -10.66
C TYR A 96 -1.06 14.40 -12.00
N PRO A 97 0.09 14.58 -12.69
CA PRO A 97 1.42 14.15 -12.29
C PRO A 97 2.14 15.18 -11.41
N ALA A 98 1.52 16.31 -11.06
CA ALA A 98 2.18 17.45 -10.43
C ALA A 98 2.97 17.11 -9.16
N TYR A 99 2.43 16.29 -8.26
CA TYR A 99 3.10 15.86 -7.02
C TYR A 99 4.13 14.75 -7.28
N ASP A 100 3.76 13.75 -8.08
CA ASP A 100 4.54 12.54 -8.33
C ASP A 100 5.77 12.82 -9.22
N ALA A 101 5.65 13.74 -10.19
CA ALA A 101 6.74 14.19 -11.05
C ALA A 101 7.53 15.37 -10.46
N TYR A 102 7.20 15.84 -9.25
CA TYR A 102 7.81 17.04 -8.71
C TYR A 102 9.31 16.84 -8.44
N GLN A 103 10.15 17.47 -9.26
CA GLN A 103 11.59 17.45 -9.10
C GLN A 103 12.04 18.61 -8.21
N ALA A 104 12.18 18.34 -6.92
CA ALA A 104 12.70 19.29 -5.94
C ALA A 104 14.23 19.54 -6.08
N ARG A 105 14.89 18.96 -7.10
CA ARG A 105 16.36 18.89 -7.28
C ARG A 105 17.13 18.16 -6.16
N SER A 106 16.41 17.52 -5.25
CA SER A 106 16.95 16.76 -4.14
C SER A 106 16.94 15.26 -4.40
N GLY A 107 18.01 14.58 -3.97
CA GLY A 107 18.09 13.12 -4.01
C GLY A 107 17.14 12.43 -3.02
N PRO A 108 17.03 11.10 -3.04
CA PRO A 108 16.11 10.35 -2.18
C PRO A 108 16.45 10.46 -0.68
N TYR A 109 17.66 10.87 -0.33
CA TYR A 109 18.13 11.00 1.07
C TYR A 109 18.22 12.45 1.57
N VAL A 110 17.89 13.43 0.71
CA VAL A 110 18.03 14.86 1.03
C VAL A 110 16.64 15.50 1.01
N ILE A 111 16.29 16.25 2.06
CA ILE A 111 15.08 17.05 2.14
C ILE A 111 15.46 18.51 1.92
N GLU A 112 15.07 19.07 0.77
CA GLU A 112 15.26 20.49 0.46
C GLU A 112 14.01 21.34 0.77
N ASP A 113 14.14 22.66 0.72
CA ASP A 113 13.02 23.60 0.92
C ASP A 113 11.83 23.30 -0.01
N ALA A 114 12.12 22.92 -1.25
CA ALA A 114 11.10 22.50 -2.21
C ALA A 114 10.31 21.26 -1.73
N ASP A 115 10.97 20.30 -1.05
CA ASP A 115 10.29 19.13 -0.50
C ASP A 115 9.33 19.52 0.64
N LEU A 116 9.73 20.47 1.47
CA LEU A 116 8.89 20.97 2.58
C LEU A 116 7.63 21.68 2.09
N LEU A 117 7.65 22.22 0.86
CA LEU A 117 6.52 22.88 0.21
C LEU A 117 5.67 21.94 -0.64
N ALA A 118 6.19 20.77 -1.03
CA ALA A 118 5.50 19.80 -1.89
C ALA A 118 4.08 19.38 -1.42
N PRO A 119 3.73 19.36 -0.10
CA PRO A 119 2.37 19.05 0.32
C PRO A 119 1.28 19.93 -0.34
N VAL A 120 1.60 21.16 -0.78
CA VAL A 120 0.64 22.03 -1.47
C VAL A 120 0.15 21.44 -2.80
N LEU A 121 0.97 20.60 -3.45
CA LEU A 121 0.63 19.92 -4.71
C LEU A 121 -0.43 18.83 -4.49
N LEU A 122 -0.58 18.35 -3.24
CA LEU A 122 -1.69 17.49 -2.81
C LEU A 122 -2.75 18.29 -2.04
N ASN A 123 -3.00 19.54 -2.44
CA ASN A 123 -4.04 20.42 -1.90
C ASN A 123 -3.98 20.65 -0.38
N VAL A 124 -2.80 20.58 0.24
CA VAL A 124 -2.65 20.99 1.65
C VAL A 124 -2.64 22.52 1.73
N ASN A 125 -3.80 23.08 2.05
CA ASN A 125 -4.02 24.53 2.16
C ASN A 125 -3.57 25.17 3.48
N ARG A 126 -3.14 24.38 4.48
CA ARG A 126 -2.79 24.85 5.84
C ARG A 126 -1.29 24.81 6.16
N LEU A 127 -0.42 24.77 5.14
CA LEU A 127 1.03 24.86 5.36
C LEU A 127 1.42 26.30 5.75
N THR A 128 1.55 26.55 7.05
CA THR A 128 1.92 27.86 7.60
C THR A 128 3.44 28.07 7.60
N LEU A 129 3.91 29.33 7.64
CA LEU A 129 5.34 29.65 7.83
C LEU A 129 5.92 29.02 9.10
N LYS A 130 5.14 28.95 10.18
CA LYS A 130 5.57 28.31 11.43
C LYS A 130 5.83 26.79 11.24
N ALA A 131 5.00 26.13 10.43
CA ALA A 131 5.19 24.74 10.09
C ALA A 131 6.42 24.54 9.19
N TYR A 132 6.60 25.43 8.20
CA TYR A 132 7.77 25.43 7.33
C TYR A 132 9.08 25.56 8.12
N TYR A 133 9.20 26.58 8.96
CA TYR A 133 10.40 26.76 9.79
C TYR A 133 10.60 25.63 10.80
N GLY A 134 9.51 25.14 11.42
CA GLY A 134 9.60 23.97 12.30
C GLY A 134 10.09 22.70 11.59
N LEU A 135 9.73 22.51 10.31
CA LEU A 135 10.25 21.41 9.49
C LEU A 135 11.71 21.62 9.10
N GLN A 136 12.12 22.87 8.80
CA GLN A 136 13.53 23.19 8.56
C GLN A 136 14.38 22.86 9.80
N ASP A 137 13.91 23.21 11.00
CA ASP A 137 14.60 22.92 12.26
C ASP A 137 14.74 21.41 12.55
N GLN A 138 13.89 20.57 11.95
CA GLN A 138 13.96 19.11 12.08
C GLN A 138 14.57 18.41 10.85
N ARG A 139 15.03 19.16 9.84
CA ARG A 139 15.51 18.59 8.57
C ARG A 139 16.59 17.54 8.77
N ASP A 140 17.65 17.86 9.50
CA ASP A 140 18.80 16.98 9.66
C ASP A 140 18.38 15.67 10.33
N ARG A 141 17.57 15.77 11.40
CA ARG A 141 17.01 14.60 12.08
C ARG A 141 16.14 13.74 11.14
N LEU A 142 15.29 14.36 10.33
CA LEU A 142 14.44 13.64 9.37
C LEU A 142 15.28 12.95 8.28
N GLN A 143 16.36 13.58 7.81
CA GLN A 143 17.28 12.99 6.85
C GLN A 143 18.05 11.81 7.44
N ASP A 144 18.53 11.94 8.68
CA ASP A 144 19.23 10.86 9.39
C ASP A 144 18.32 9.63 9.53
N LEU A 145 17.05 9.84 9.88
CA LEU A 145 16.06 8.78 9.95
C LEU A 145 15.69 8.20 8.56
N LEU A 146 15.56 9.04 7.53
CA LEU A 146 15.33 8.55 6.17
C LEU A 146 16.50 7.72 5.63
N ALA A 147 17.73 8.03 6.05
CA ALA A 147 18.93 7.30 5.65
C ALA A 147 18.95 5.86 6.15
N THR A 148 18.16 5.51 7.17
CA THR A 148 18.03 4.12 7.64
C THR A 148 17.07 3.29 6.78
N ILE A 149 16.32 3.93 5.86
CA ILE A 149 15.35 3.25 4.99
C ILE A 149 15.93 3.18 3.57
N PRO A 150 16.05 1.98 2.96
CA PRO A 150 16.45 1.85 1.56
C PRO A 150 15.57 2.69 0.63
N HIS A 151 16.15 3.30 -0.40
CA HIS A 151 15.41 4.17 -1.33
C HIS A 151 14.25 3.47 -2.07
N ASP A 152 14.42 2.18 -2.30
CA ASP A 152 13.56 1.23 -2.99
C ASP A 152 12.79 0.34 -2.02
N ALA A 153 12.75 0.70 -0.73
CA ALA A 153 11.93 0.00 0.24
C ALA A 153 10.46 0.02 -0.18
N GLU A 154 9.81 -1.13 -0.04
CA GLU A 154 8.38 -1.31 -0.29
C GLU A 154 7.69 -1.78 0.98
N LEU A 155 6.53 -1.19 1.27
CA LEU A 155 5.76 -1.52 2.46
C LEU A 155 5.29 -2.98 2.43
N ILE A 156 5.07 -3.55 1.24
CA ILE A 156 4.61 -4.94 1.09
C ILE A 156 5.63 -5.97 1.59
N SER A 157 6.92 -5.65 1.49
CA SER A 157 8.04 -6.49 1.95
C SER A 157 8.57 -6.09 3.33
N ALA A 158 7.97 -5.08 3.98
CA ALA A 158 8.47 -4.53 5.23
C ALA A 158 8.36 -5.53 6.37
N GLU A 159 9.46 -5.76 7.08
CA GLU A 159 9.51 -6.54 8.33
C GLU A 159 9.34 -5.64 9.56
N ASP A 160 9.29 -6.25 10.75
CA ASP A 160 9.07 -5.52 12.01
C ASP A 160 10.14 -4.44 12.25
N ASP A 161 11.40 -4.71 11.88
CA ASP A 161 12.51 -3.76 11.98
C ASP A 161 12.34 -2.57 11.02
N ASP A 162 11.77 -2.79 9.83
CA ASP A 162 11.47 -1.71 8.89
C ASP A 162 10.37 -0.80 9.44
N LEU A 163 9.36 -1.38 10.11
CA LEU A 163 8.28 -0.61 10.74
C LEU A 163 8.78 0.27 11.90
N GLU A 164 9.90 -0.06 12.55
CA GLU A 164 10.53 0.83 13.53
C GLU A 164 11.00 2.15 12.89
N ALA A 165 11.48 2.11 11.65
CA ALA A 165 11.87 3.33 10.96
C ALA A 165 10.67 4.27 10.72
N ILE A 166 9.48 3.71 10.42
CA ILE A 166 8.22 4.47 10.35
C ILE A 166 7.90 5.08 11.73
N ARG A 167 8.02 4.30 12.80
CA ARG A 167 7.78 4.76 14.17
C ARG A 167 8.66 5.96 14.52
N MET A 168 9.95 5.88 14.23
CA MET A 168 10.91 6.96 14.52
C MET A 168 10.64 8.21 13.68
N LEU A 169 10.35 8.06 12.38
CA LEU A 169 10.07 9.18 11.48
C LEU A 169 8.85 9.99 11.92
N PHE A 170 7.76 9.33 12.29
CA PHE A 170 6.55 10.02 12.73
C PHE A 170 6.57 10.38 14.22
N GLY A 171 7.45 9.75 15.01
CA GLY A 171 7.68 10.07 16.42
C GLY A 171 8.20 11.49 16.65
N VAL A 172 8.74 12.16 15.63
CA VAL A 172 9.13 13.58 15.73
C VAL A 172 7.92 14.52 15.95
N LEU A 173 6.71 14.04 15.66
CA LEU A 173 5.46 14.78 15.89
C LEU A 173 4.89 14.55 17.29
N ASP A 174 5.46 13.63 18.07
CA ASP A 174 5.11 13.40 19.47
C ASP A 174 5.75 14.45 20.38
N ASP A 175 5.22 14.61 21.59
CA ASP A 175 5.54 15.71 22.52
C ASP A 175 7.05 15.99 22.61
N PRO A 176 7.51 17.24 22.37
CA PRO A 176 6.73 18.47 22.18
C PRO A 176 6.17 18.70 20.76
N GLY A 177 6.55 17.86 19.80
CA GLY A 177 6.12 17.90 18.40
C GLY A 177 6.70 19.06 17.60
N ILE A 178 6.33 19.12 16.32
CA ILE A 178 6.70 20.23 15.43
C ILE A 178 5.51 21.19 15.32
N PRO A 179 5.67 22.49 15.64
CA PRO A 179 4.56 23.43 15.63
C PRO A 179 3.82 23.48 14.29
N ASN A 180 2.49 23.37 14.33
CA ASN A 180 1.60 23.39 13.15
C ASN A 180 1.85 22.29 12.11
N VAL A 181 2.66 21.27 12.43
CA VAL A 181 2.82 20.08 11.59
C VAL A 181 1.99 18.95 12.17
N ARG A 182 1.29 18.24 11.30
CA ARG A 182 0.55 17.01 11.62
C ARG A 182 1.01 15.91 10.69
N GLY A 183 0.60 14.68 10.98
CA GLY A 183 0.89 13.51 10.15
C GLY A 183 0.62 13.72 8.67
N THR A 184 -0.46 14.41 8.29
CA THR A 184 -0.75 14.72 6.88
C THR A 184 0.34 15.53 6.18
N ILE A 185 0.93 16.52 6.84
CA ILE A 185 2.01 17.33 6.25
C ILE A 185 3.27 16.48 6.15
N LEU A 186 3.66 15.83 7.24
CA LEU A 186 4.89 15.06 7.30
C LEU A 186 4.86 13.85 6.34
N ALA A 187 3.76 13.11 6.31
CA ALA A 187 3.56 11.98 5.40
C ALA A 187 3.73 12.38 3.94
N LYS A 188 3.16 13.52 3.53
CA LYS A 188 3.29 14.03 2.16
C LYS A 188 4.72 14.47 1.79
N ILE A 189 5.55 14.82 2.77
CA ILE A 189 6.96 15.12 2.53
C ILE A 189 7.75 13.81 2.41
N LEU A 190 7.59 12.92 3.38
CA LEU A 190 8.34 11.67 3.49
C LEU A 190 7.97 10.66 2.39
N HIS A 191 6.70 10.61 1.98
CA HIS A 191 6.24 9.75 0.88
C HIS A 191 6.96 10.08 -0.44
N ARG A 192 7.26 11.34 -0.73
CA ARG A 192 8.05 11.68 -1.93
C ARG A 192 9.47 11.11 -1.90
N LYS A 193 10.02 10.84 -0.71
CA LYS A 193 11.34 10.24 -0.55
C LYS A 193 11.28 8.72 -0.59
N ARG A 194 10.18 8.12 -0.14
CA ARG A 194 9.97 6.67 -0.07
C ARG A 194 8.54 6.31 -0.48
N PRO A 195 8.18 6.47 -1.77
CA PRO A 195 6.79 6.33 -2.21
C PRO A 195 6.26 4.89 -2.07
N GLY A 196 7.14 3.88 -2.14
CA GLY A 196 6.77 2.49 -1.90
C GLY A 196 6.55 2.13 -0.44
N PHE A 197 7.05 2.94 0.50
CA PHE A 197 7.19 2.54 1.91
C PHE A 197 6.40 3.39 2.90
N ILE A 198 6.37 4.72 2.71
CA ILE A 198 5.77 5.63 3.68
C ILE A 198 4.30 5.88 3.36
N PRO A 199 3.36 5.52 4.25
CA PRO A 199 1.93 5.79 4.05
C PRO A 199 1.62 7.28 3.89
N LEU A 200 0.76 7.60 2.92
CA LEU A 200 0.05 8.88 2.91
C LEU A 200 -1.10 8.85 3.92
N TYR A 201 -1.43 10.02 4.47
CA TYR A 201 -2.50 10.14 5.45
C TYR A 201 -3.19 11.50 5.34
N ASP A 202 -4.50 11.48 5.15
CA ASP A 202 -5.37 12.65 5.20
C ASP A 202 -6.75 12.28 5.77
N GLU A 203 -7.71 13.19 5.65
CA GLU A 203 -9.08 12.99 6.14
C GLU A 203 -9.81 11.84 5.42
N TYR A 204 -9.47 11.55 4.15
CA TYR A 204 -10.11 10.48 3.38
C TYR A 204 -9.50 9.12 3.72
N VAL A 205 -8.16 9.06 3.83
CA VAL A 205 -7.49 7.86 4.37
C VAL A 205 -7.96 7.58 5.79
N ARG A 206 -8.12 8.60 6.63
CA ARG A 206 -8.69 8.48 7.98
C ARG A 206 -10.06 7.80 7.94
N ARG A 207 -10.94 8.19 7.03
CA ARG A 207 -12.27 7.60 6.90
C ARG A 207 -12.25 6.14 6.49
N CYS A 208 -11.29 5.73 5.68
CA CYS A 208 -11.10 4.32 5.32
C CYS A 208 -10.51 3.50 6.47
N TYR A 209 -9.49 4.02 7.15
CA TYR A 209 -8.69 3.21 8.07
C TYR A 209 -9.06 3.35 9.55
N GLN A 210 -9.74 4.43 9.93
CA GLN A 210 -10.10 4.71 11.33
C GLN A 210 -11.60 4.88 11.58
N ASP A 211 -12.37 5.25 10.57
CA ASP A 211 -13.81 5.46 10.72
C ASP A 211 -14.59 4.23 10.25
N GLY A 212 -15.66 3.92 10.97
CA GLY A 212 -16.57 2.83 10.62
C GLY A 212 -16.31 1.53 11.38
N GLU A 213 -17.27 0.62 11.29
CA GLU A 213 -17.30 -0.61 12.09
C GLU A 213 -16.17 -1.60 11.73
N ARG A 214 -15.69 -1.56 10.49
CA ARG A 214 -14.65 -2.45 9.95
C ARG A 214 -13.26 -1.81 9.88
N ALA A 215 -13.11 -0.59 10.39
CA ALA A 215 -11.83 0.12 10.36
C ALA A 215 -10.74 -0.68 11.12
N PRO A 216 -9.62 -1.02 10.47
CA PRO A 216 -8.59 -1.85 11.09
C PRO A 216 -7.72 -1.07 12.09
N VAL A 217 -7.68 0.26 11.99
CA VAL A 217 -6.89 1.12 12.88
C VAL A 217 -7.84 1.79 13.88
N PRO A 218 -7.60 1.66 15.19
CA PRO A 218 -8.48 2.27 16.18
C PRO A 218 -8.51 3.82 16.07
N PRO A 219 -9.59 4.46 16.56
CA PRO A 219 -9.66 5.92 16.65
C PRO A 219 -8.47 6.52 17.39
N ARG A 220 -8.09 7.74 17.00
CA ARG A 220 -6.87 8.37 17.49
C ARG A 220 -6.90 8.62 19.00
N GLY A 221 -5.93 8.02 19.71
CA GLY A 221 -5.58 8.29 21.10
C GLY A 221 -4.11 7.95 21.44
N ARG A 222 -3.27 7.80 20.40
CA ARG A 222 -1.91 7.26 20.48
C ARG A 222 -0.87 8.30 20.01
N PRO A 223 0.41 8.13 20.37
CA PRO A 223 1.52 8.82 19.72
C PRO A 223 1.49 8.62 18.20
N TRP A 224 1.94 9.62 17.44
CA TRP A 224 2.04 9.59 15.98
C TRP A 224 2.91 8.46 15.48
N GLY A 225 4.04 8.17 16.14
CA GLY A 225 4.89 7.04 15.76
C GLY A 225 4.13 5.70 15.80
N GLU A 226 3.43 5.42 16.90
CA GLU A 226 2.61 4.20 17.04
C GLU A 226 1.44 4.18 16.05
N PHE A 227 0.81 5.32 15.83
CA PHE A 227 -0.30 5.44 14.89
C PHE A 227 0.13 5.09 13.47
N PHE A 228 1.25 5.63 12.98
CA PHE A 228 1.72 5.35 11.63
C PHE A 228 2.20 3.92 11.45
N VAL A 229 2.71 3.26 12.49
CA VAL A 229 2.97 1.81 12.44
C VAL A 229 1.67 1.04 12.24
N ALA A 230 0.63 1.34 13.03
CA ALA A 230 -0.66 0.66 12.88
C ALA A 230 -1.29 0.90 11.49
N LEU A 231 -1.18 2.12 10.97
CA LEU A 231 -1.63 2.47 9.62
C LEU A 231 -0.83 1.71 8.55
N ALA A 232 0.50 1.66 8.68
CA ALA A 232 1.39 0.96 7.75
C ALA A 232 1.08 -0.53 7.71
N MET A 233 0.84 -1.17 8.86
CA MET A 233 0.45 -2.58 8.92
C MET A 233 -0.90 -2.82 8.22
N ALA A 234 -1.92 -2.00 8.50
CA ALA A 234 -3.23 -2.16 7.86
C ALA A 234 -3.16 -1.96 6.33
N MET A 235 -2.39 -0.98 5.86
CA MET A 235 -2.17 -0.78 4.42
C MET A 235 -1.36 -1.92 3.81
N ARG A 236 -0.34 -2.43 4.51
CA ARG A 236 0.43 -3.60 4.07
C ARG A 236 -0.48 -4.81 3.89
N ASP A 237 -1.39 -5.07 4.82
CA ASP A 237 -2.34 -6.19 4.71
C ASP A 237 -3.24 -6.04 3.47
N ASP A 238 -3.76 -4.84 3.20
CA ASP A 238 -4.55 -4.59 1.98
C ASP A 238 -3.74 -4.77 0.69
N LEU A 239 -2.46 -4.39 0.70
CA LEU A 239 -1.54 -4.56 -0.42
C LEU A 239 -1.21 -6.04 -0.67
N ILE A 240 -0.93 -6.81 0.38
CA ILE A 240 -0.61 -8.25 0.30
C ILE A 240 -1.83 -9.04 -0.17
N ASP A 241 -2.99 -8.82 0.44
CA ASP A 241 -4.19 -9.62 0.18
C ASP A 241 -4.72 -9.44 -1.26
N GLN A 242 -4.35 -8.34 -1.92
CA GLN A 242 -4.96 -7.90 -3.18
C GLN A 242 -3.93 -7.39 -4.20
N TYR A 243 -2.71 -7.94 -4.14
CA TYR A 243 -1.54 -7.52 -4.91
C TYR A 243 -1.84 -7.30 -6.40
N ASP A 244 -2.45 -8.28 -7.07
CA ASP A 244 -2.72 -8.23 -8.51
C ASP A 244 -3.56 -7.01 -8.90
N THR A 245 -4.54 -6.64 -8.07
CA THR A 245 -5.37 -5.46 -8.32
C THR A 245 -4.59 -4.17 -8.11
N TRP A 246 -3.78 -4.07 -7.07
CA TRP A 246 -2.96 -2.88 -6.84
C TRP A 246 -1.87 -2.71 -7.90
N SER A 247 -1.30 -3.80 -8.39
CA SER A 247 -0.36 -3.79 -9.52
C SER A 247 -1.04 -3.27 -10.78
N GLU A 248 -2.22 -3.78 -11.13
CA GLU A 248 -2.97 -3.30 -12.30
C GLU A 248 -3.28 -1.80 -12.21
N ILE A 249 -3.64 -1.30 -11.01
CA ILE A 249 -3.90 0.12 -10.81
C ILE A 249 -2.60 0.94 -10.94
N ALA A 250 -1.49 0.48 -10.37
CA ALA A 250 -0.20 1.18 -10.46
C ALA A 250 0.29 1.26 -11.92
N ASP A 251 0.09 0.20 -12.71
CA ASP A 251 0.46 0.11 -14.13
C ASP A 251 -0.31 1.10 -15.03
N LEU A 252 -1.39 1.71 -14.54
CA LEU A 252 -2.08 2.80 -15.26
C LEU A 252 -1.23 4.07 -15.35
N ALA A 253 -0.27 4.27 -14.44
CA ALA A 253 0.61 5.43 -14.44
C ALA A 253 1.89 5.13 -15.24
N ILE A 254 1.98 5.68 -16.45
CA ILE A 254 3.10 5.40 -17.37
C ILE A 254 4.31 6.30 -17.07
N ASP A 255 4.07 7.61 -16.93
CA ASP A 255 5.13 8.59 -16.70
C ASP A 255 4.56 9.83 -15.96
N PRO A 256 4.94 10.06 -14.69
CA PRO A 256 5.81 9.22 -13.86
C PRO A 256 5.10 7.93 -13.38
N PRO A 257 5.83 6.83 -13.12
CA PRO A 257 5.26 5.66 -12.46
C PRO A 257 4.85 5.98 -11.01
N ILE A 258 3.90 5.23 -10.47
CA ILE A 258 3.50 5.29 -9.06
C ILE A 258 3.76 3.96 -8.35
N SER A 259 3.91 3.99 -7.03
CA SER A 259 4.01 2.78 -6.22
C SER A 259 2.64 2.15 -5.96
N LEU A 260 2.61 0.89 -5.51
CA LEU A 260 1.39 0.22 -5.03
C LEU A 260 0.73 1.01 -3.88
N LEU A 261 1.54 1.59 -2.99
CA LEU A 261 1.05 2.38 -1.87
C LEU A 261 0.39 3.68 -2.33
N ARG A 262 0.89 4.30 -3.40
CA ARG A 262 0.28 5.48 -4.02
C ARG A 262 -1.00 5.12 -4.78
N ALA A 263 -1.06 3.95 -5.43
CA ALA A 263 -2.28 3.42 -6.02
C ALA A 263 -3.38 3.22 -4.97
N LEU A 264 -3.03 2.63 -3.82
CA LEU A 264 -3.95 2.48 -2.68
C LEU A 264 -4.43 3.84 -2.17
N ASP A 265 -3.53 4.83 -2.00
CA ASP A 265 -3.90 6.19 -1.56
C ASP A 265 -4.90 6.87 -2.51
N ILE A 266 -4.71 6.75 -3.82
CA ILE A 266 -5.64 7.32 -4.83
C ILE A 266 -7.04 6.73 -4.67
N VAL A 267 -7.15 5.41 -4.49
CA VAL A 267 -8.43 4.73 -4.27
C VAL A 267 -9.02 5.11 -2.91
N ALA A 268 -8.21 5.12 -1.85
CA ALA A 268 -8.63 5.53 -0.50
C ALA A 268 -9.19 6.96 -0.48
N TRP A 269 -8.58 7.86 -1.24
CA TRP A 269 -9.04 9.25 -1.38
C TRP A 269 -10.48 9.33 -1.90
N ARG A 270 -10.82 8.53 -2.94
CA ARG A 270 -12.18 8.44 -3.47
C ARG A 270 -13.14 7.71 -2.53
N ALA A 271 -12.70 6.57 -1.99
CA ALA A 271 -13.51 5.75 -1.08
C ALA A 271 -13.92 6.54 0.17
N GLY A 272 -12.97 7.23 0.81
CA GLY A 272 -13.23 8.10 1.97
C GLY A 272 -13.97 9.39 1.60
N GLY A 273 -13.92 9.80 0.32
CA GLY A 273 -14.60 10.98 -0.21
C GLY A 273 -16.12 10.83 -0.31
N GLY A 274 -16.62 9.59 -0.35
CA GLY A 274 -18.04 9.32 -0.51
C GLY A 274 -18.54 9.70 -1.91
N SER A 275 -18.01 9.07 -2.96
CA SER A 275 -18.75 9.01 -4.22
C SER A 275 -19.94 8.06 -4.03
N SER A 276 -21.08 8.68 -3.75
CA SER A 276 -22.44 8.13 -3.75
C SER A 276 -22.67 6.91 -4.66
N THR A 277 -23.08 5.79 -4.08
CA THR A 277 -23.92 4.70 -4.63
C THR A 277 -24.31 3.80 -3.43
N VAL A 278 -25.55 3.42 -3.12
CA VAL A 278 -26.83 3.35 -3.84
C VAL A 278 -27.95 3.60 -2.81
N GLU A 279 -28.81 4.61 -2.98
CA GLU A 279 -30.17 4.53 -2.40
C GLU A 279 -30.94 3.58 -3.31
N GLU A 280 -31.37 2.43 -2.78
CA GLU A 280 -32.41 1.63 -3.42
C GLU A 280 -33.64 2.52 -3.60
N PRO A 281 -34.27 2.56 -4.79
CA PRO A 281 -35.56 3.21 -4.91
C PRO A 281 -36.55 2.43 -4.04
N ASP A 282 -37.05 3.08 -2.99
CA ASP A 282 -38.08 2.56 -2.11
C ASP A 282 -39.34 2.26 -2.94
N ALA A 283 -39.48 0.98 -3.28
CA ALA A 283 -40.66 0.41 -3.88
C ALA A 283 -41.70 0.17 -2.79
N SER A 284 -42.25 1.24 -2.22
CA SER A 284 -43.46 1.17 -1.40
C SER A 284 -44.30 2.44 -1.47
N ALA A 285 -44.86 2.70 -2.66
CA ALA A 285 -46.06 3.52 -2.81
C ALA A 285 -47.05 2.82 -3.75
N THR A 286 -47.81 1.88 -3.18
CA THR A 286 -49.13 1.47 -3.66
C THR A 286 -50.02 1.15 -2.46
#